data_AF-A0A4D6HFD9-F1
#
_entry.id   AF-A0A4D6HFD9-F1
#
_cell.length_a   1.000
_cell.length_b   1.000
_cell.length_c   1.000
_cell.angle_alpha   90.00
_cell.angle_beta   90.00
_cell.angle_gamma   90.00
#
_symmetry.space_group_name_H-M   'P 1'
#
loop_
_entity.id
_entity.type
_entity.pdbx_description
1 polymer ?
#
loop_
_entity_poly.entity_id
_entity_poly.type
_entity_poly.pdbx_seq_one_letter_code
_entity_poly.pdbx_strand_id
1 'polypeptide(L)'
;MSIPTSDSTYRVRERRSAVPAYGPIEAAVGFVVFYAVFDRVTPTVVDVLTDAVSDLSASAVGFGLASFLWFVLAVTIIDQTRRQLAALGIVDADPGWQFTSGPATLSDRLAIQYLAVSLVSGLLAAWTFERAMTALASTIRLVATQDTSEFAVGEALWMVGFFVGAGVAAYALDRLLIGVIRTRRGG
;
A
#
# COMPACT_ATOMS: atom_id res chain seq x y z
N MET A 1 8.48 61.55 -6.48
CA MET A 1 9.29 60.31 -6.38
C MET A 1 8.58 59.42 -5.38
N SER A 2 7.78 58.48 -5.88
CA SER A 2 6.79 57.74 -5.10
C SER A 2 7.36 56.37 -4.77
N ILE A 3 7.47 56.05 -3.47
CA ILE A 3 7.93 54.74 -3.00
C ILE A 3 6.80 53.74 -3.25
N PRO A 4 7.02 52.63 -3.99
CA PRO A 4 6.01 51.58 -4.09
C PRO A 4 5.96 50.84 -2.75
N THR A 5 4.83 50.96 -2.07
CA THR A 5 4.48 50.07 -0.95
C THR A 5 4.31 48.67 -1.53
N SER A 6 5.29 47.79 -1.32
CA SER A 6 5.11 46.36 -1.54
C SER A 6 4.07 45.90 -0.53
N ASP A 7 2.85 45.73 -1.01
CA ASP A 7 1.77 45.04 -0.30
C ASP A 7 2.23 43.59 -0.12
N SER A 8 2.94 43.35 0.98
CA SER A 8 3.37 42.03 1.39
C SER A 8 2.11 41.27 1.79
N THR A 9 1.47 40.66 0.80
CA THR A 9 0.51 39.59 1.01
C THR A 9 1.25 38.43 1.68
N TYR A 10 1.45 38.54 2.99
CA TYR A 10 1.64 37.41 3.88
C TYR A 10 0.34 36.61 3.79
N ARG A 11 0.22 35.77 2.75
CA ARG A 11 -0.70 34.64 2.79
C ARG A 11 -0.27 33.85 4.00
N VAL A 12 -1.04 33.95 5.07
CA VAL A 12 -1.06 33.00 6.17
C VAL A 12 -1.12 31.64 5.49
N ARG A 13 0.01 30.94 5.48
CA ARG A 13 0.11 29.55 5.08
C ARG A 13 -0.75 28.83 6.09
N GLU A 14 -2.03 28.69 5.78
CA GLU A 14 -2.95 27.82 6.49
C GLU A 14 -2.15 26.56 6.78
N ARG A 15 -1.98 26.26 8.08
CA ARG A 15 -1.47 24.96 8.50
C ARG A 15 -2.44 23.96 7.90
N ARG A 16 -2.15 23.48 6.69
CA ARG A 16 -2.74 22.27 6.16
C ARG A 16 -2.38 21.24 7.20
N SER A 17 -3.39 20.88 8.00
CA SER A 17 -3.40 19.67 8.80
C SER A 17 -2.73 18.61 7.93
N ALA A 18 -1.58 18.13 8.39
CA ALA A 18 -0.85 17.06 7.74
C ALA A 18 -1.76 15.83 7.79
N VAL A 19 -2.62 15.69 6.78
CA VAL A 19 -3.40 14.48 6.58
C VAL A 19 -2.38 13.43 6.13
N PRO A 20 -2.33 12.25 6.78
CA PRO A 20 -1.39 11.20 6.42
C PRO A 20 -1.39 10.91 4.91
N ALA A 21 -0.20 10.66 4.34
CA ALA A 21 -0.01 10.40 2.90
C ALA A 21 -0.72 9.13 2.40
N TYR A 22 -0.95 8.19 3.31
CA TYR A 22 -1.83 7.04 3.16
C TYR A 22 -2.78 7.07 4.34
N GLY A 23 -4.05 6.76 4.12
CA GLY A 23 -4.92 6.69 5.26
C GLY A 23 -4.76 5.36 6.02
N PRO A 24 -5.11 5.35 7.31
CA PRO A 24 -4.70 4.32 8.25
C PRO A 24 -5.22 2.92 7.89
N ILE A 25 -6.39 2.83 7.25
CA ILE A 25 -6.95 1.53 6.84
C ILE A 25 -6.17 0.95 5.68
N GLU A 26 -5.77 1.79 4.73
CA GLU A 26 -4.97 1.35 3.58
C GLU A 26 -3.61 0.80 4.01
N ALA A 27 -2.95 1.47 4.98
CA ALA A 27 -1.72 0.98 5.57
C ALA A 27 -1.91 -0.37 6.30
N ALA A 28 -2.97 -0.50 7.11
CA ALA A 28 -3.24 -1.72 7.85
C ALA A 28 -3.58 -2.90 6.93
N VAL A 29 -4.46 -2.68 5.94
CA VAL A 29 -4.83 -3.70 4.95
C VAL A 29 -3.62 -4.09 4.10
N GLY A 30 -2.84 -3.11 3.64
CA GLY A 30 -1.61 -3.37 2.88
C GLY A 30 -0.62 -4.23 3.67
N PHE A 31 -0.44 -3.96 4.97
CA PHE A 31 0.40 -4.78 5.84
C PHE A 31 -0.13 -6.22 6.00
N VAL A 32 -1.44 -6.38 6.22
CA VAL A 32 -2.07 -7.71 6.34
C VAL A 32 -1.93 -8.50 5.04
N VAL A 33 -2.21 -7.88 3.89
CA VAL A 33 -2.06 -8.49 2.57
C VAL A 33 -0.61 -8.88 2.32
N PHE A 34 0.33 -7.98 2.61
CA PHE A 34 1.76 -8.28 2.50
C PHE A 34 2.16 -9.51 3.31
N TYR A 35 1.76 -9.56 4.58
CA TYR A 35 2.07 -10.69 5.44
C TYR A 35 1.45 -12.00 4.94
N ALA A 36 0.17 -11.97 4.55
CA ALA A 36 -0.53 -13.14 4.02
C ALA A 36 0.11 -13.67 2.73
N VAL A 37 0.48 -12.77 1.82
CA VAL A 37 1.20 -13.10 0.59
C VAL A 37 2.55 -13.73 0.92
N PHE A 38 3.32 -13.09 1.79
CA PHE A 38 4.65 -13.54 2.14
C PHE A 38 4.63 -14.93 2.81
N ASP A 39 3.73 -15.15 3.76
CA ASP A 39 3.55 -16.44 4.43
C ASP A 39 3.23 -17.57 3.44
N ARG A 40 2.32 -17.31 2.49
CA ARG A 40 1.94 -18.31 1.48
C ARG A 40 2.99 -18.56 0.41
N VAL A 41 3.76 -17.54 0.05
CA VAL A 41 4.78 -17.61 -1.00
C VAL A 41 6.08 -18.21 -0.49
N THR A 42 6.42 -18.00 0.78
CA THR A 42 7.69 -18.42 1.37
C THR A 42 8.02 -19.89 1.10
N PRO A 43 7.12 -20.88 1.28
CA PRO A 43 7.41 -22.28 0.97
C PRO A 43 7.82 -22.50 -0.49
N THR A 44 7.16 -21.82 -1.44
CA THR A 44 7.48 -21.94 -2.88
C THR A 44 8.85 -21.33 -3.18
N VAL A 45 9.17 -20.18 -2.59
CA VAL A 45 10.48 -19.54 -2.77
C VAL A 45 11.59 -20.41 -2.21
N VAL A 46 11.39 -21.00 -1.02
CA VAL A 46 12.35 -21.90 -0.40
C VAL A 46 12.59 -23.11 -1.29
N ASP A 47 11.52 -23.80 -1.70
CA ASP A 47 11.55 -24.98 -2.58
C ASP A 47 12.36 -24.72 -3.85
N VAL A 48 11.99 -23.67 -4.58
CA VAL A 48 12.62 -23.30 -5.86
C VAL A 48 14.10 -22.93 -5.70
N LEU A 49 14.47 -22.20 -4.66
CA LEU A 49 15.86 -21.78 -4.45
C LEU A 49 16.75 -22.92 -3.99
N THR A 50 16.23 -23.86 -3.18
CA THR A 50 16.98 -25.05 -2.78
C THR A 50 17.17 -26.02 -3.94
N ASP A 51 16.20 -26.12 -4.85
CA ASP A 51 16.33 -26.95 -6.06
C ASP A 51 17.28 -26.32 -7.09
N ALA A 52 17.25 -24.99 -7.24
CA ALA A 52 18.11 -24.29 -8.19
C ALA A 52 19.59 -24.26 -7.77
N VAL A 53 19.88 -24.34 -6.46
CA VAL A 53 21.24 -24.27 -5.92
C VAL A 53 21.46 -25.38 -4.90
N SER A 54 22.17 -26.43 -5.32
CA SER A 54 22.38 -27.67 -4.57
C SER A 54 22.98 -27.52 -3.17
N ASP A 55 23.70 -26.41 -2.93
CA ASP A 55 24.39 -26.13 -1.65
C ASP A 55 23.58 -25.23 -0.69
N LEU A 56 22.41 -24.72 -1.13
CA LEU A 56 21.56 -23.88 -0.29
C LEU A 56 20.62 -24.74 0.57
N SER A 57 20.72 -24.60 1.89
CA SER A 57 19.76 -25.21 2.80
C SER A 57 18.49 -24.38 2.93
N ALA A 58 17.35 -25.03 3.16
CA ALA A 58 16.07 -24.35 3.38
C ALA A 58 16.12 -23.34 4.55
N SER A 59 16.90 -23.63 5.59
CA SER A 59 17.11 -22.72 6.72
C SER A 59 17.93 -21.48 6.33
N ALA A 60 18.93 -21.63 5.46
CA ALA A 60 19.69 -20.50 4.94
C ALA A 60 18.82 -19.58 4.07
N VAL A 61 17.99 -20.15 3.20
CA VAL A 61 17.02 -19.38 2.38
C VAL A 61 16.01 -18.68 3.28
N GLY A 62 15.41 -19.38 4.23
CA GLY A 62 14.47 -18.79 5.19
C GLY A 62 15.10 -17.66 6.02
N PHE A 63 16.34 -17.84 6.48
CA PHE A 63 17.09 -16.80 7.18
C PHE A 63 17.38 -15.58 6.29
N GLY A 64 17.76 -15.80 5.03
CA GLY A 64 17.97 -14.73 4.05
C GLY A 64 16.70 -13.93 3.80
N LEU A 65 15.56 -14.61 3.62
CA LEU A 65 14.27 -13.99 3.40
C LEU A 65 13.81 -13.17 4.63
N ALA A 66 14.00 -13.71 5.83
CA ALA A 66 13.73 -12.98 7.08
C ALA A 66 14.65 -11.74 7.22
N SER A 67 15.93 -11.88 6.89
CA SER A 67 16.89 -10.77 6.92
C SER A 67 16.52 -9.66 5.93
N PHE A 68 16.08 -10.04 4.72
CA PHE A 68 15.57 -9.12 3.72
C PHE A 68 14.33 -8.36 4.20
N LEU A 69 13.37 -9.06 4.84
CA LEU A 69 12.21 -8.40 5.45
C LEU A 69 12.61 -7.38 6.50
N TRP A 70 13.52 -7.73 7.41
CA TRP A 70 14.03 -6.82 8.42
C TRP A 70 14.71 -5.60 7.82
N PHE A 71 15.47 -5.80 6.74
CA PHE A 71 16.08 -4.70 5.99
C PHE A 71 15.03 -3.76 5.39
N VAL A 72 14.02 -4.28 4.68
CA VAL A 72 12.93 -3.49 4.09
C VAL A 72 12.16 -2.74 5.18
N LEU A 73 11.87 -3.38 6.31
CA LEU A 73 11.23 -2.75 7.45
C LEU A 73 12.07 -1.58 7.99
N ALA A 74 13.38 -1.80 8.18
CA ALA A 74 14.28 -0.77 8.66
C ALA A 74 14.33 0.44 7.70
N VAL A 75 14.48 0.20 6.40
CA VAL A 75 14.45 1.26 5.37
C VAL A 75 13.12 2.01 5.39
N THR A 76 12.00 1.30 5.54
CA THR A 76 10.67 1.90 5.61
C THR A 76 10.54 2.79 6.84
N ILE A 77 10.96 2.32 8.02
CA ILE A 77 10.93 3.11 9.26
C ILE A 77 11.79 4.38 9.11
N ILE A 78 12.98 4.26 8.54
CA ILE A 78 13.88 5.39 8.30
C ILE A 78 13.24 6.40 7.33
N ASP A 79 12.65 5.93 6.22
CA ASP A 79 11.96 6.79 5.25
C ASP A 79 10.77 7.52 5.90
N GLN A 80 9.91 6.80 6.64
CA GLN A 80 8.79 7.40 7.36
C GLN A 80 9.26 8.41 8.41
N THR A 81 10.34 8.11 9.13
CA THR A 81 10.94 9.03 10.11
C THR A 81 11.47 10.29 9.42
N ARG A 82 12.20 10.16 8.32
CA ARG A 82 12.67 11.29 7.50
C ARG A 82 11.50 12.16 7.03
N ARG A 83 10.41 11.53 6.57
CA ARG A 83 9.19 12.25 6.14
C ARG A 83 8.49 12.96 7.30
N GLN A 84 8.42 12.34 8.48
CA GLN A 84 7.85 12.97 9.67
C GLN A 84 8.71 14.16 10.14
N LEU A 85 10.03 14.02 10.12
CA LEU A 85 10.96 15.12 10.40
C LEU A 85 10.81 16.25 9.39
N ALA A 86 10.62 15.93 8.10
CA ALA A 86 10.36 16.94 7.07
C ALA A 86 9.03 17.66 7.27
N ALA A 87 7.97 16.96 7.70
CA ALA A 87 6.69 17.56 8.06
C ALA A 87 6.79 18.49 9.28
N LEU A 88 7.72 18.21 10.21
CA LEU A 88 8.06 19.07 11.33
C LEU A 88 8.98 20.25 10.95
N GLY A 89 9.43 20.32 9.69
CA GLY A 89 10.34 21.35 9.20
C GLY A 89 11.80 21.15 9.65
N ILE A 90 12.15 19.97 10.15
CA ILE A 90 13.51 19.62 10.60
C ILE A 90 14.40 19.23 9.41
N VAL A 91 13.81 18.68 8.35
CA VAL A 91 14.49 18.24 7.11
C VAL A 91 13.74 18.81 5.90
N ASP A 92 14.44 19.08 4.80
CA ASP A 92 13.80 19.57 3.58
C ASP A 92 12.78 18.57 3.02
N ALA A 93 11.59 19.07 2.68
CA ALA A 93 10.53 18.27 2.07
C ALA A 93 10.78 18.11 0.56
N ASP A 94 10.60 16.89 0.05
CA ASP A 94 10.76 16.62 -1.38
C ASP A 94 9.70 17.38 -2.22
N PRO A 95 10.11 18.11 -3.29
CA PRO A 95 9.25 19.05 -4.02
C PRO A 95 8.11 18.41 -4.85
N GLY A 96 8.04 17.08 -4.95
CA GLY A 96 7.13 16.36 -5.84
C GLY A 96 5.75 15.96 -5.27
N TRP A 97 5.48 16.19 -3.98
CA TRP A 97 4.29 15.61 -3.34
C TRP A 97 3.11 16.58 -3.30
N GLN A 98 2.28 16.53 -4.36
CA GLN A 98 1.00 17.23 -4.43
C GLN A 98 -0.12 16.39 -3.79
N PHE A 99 -0.62 16.85 -2.64
CA PHE A 99 -1.78 16.27 -1.99
C PHE A 99 -3.06 16.49 -2.80
N THR A 100 -3.78 15.42 -3.11
CA THR A 100 -5.16 15.49 -3.60
C THR A 100 -6.11 15.73 -2.43
N SER A 101 -6.40 17.01 -2.19
CA SER A 101 -7.45 17.47 -1.28
C SER A 101 -8.82 16.99 -1.78
N GLY A 102 -9.34 15.90 -1.20
CA GLY A 102 -10.72 15.46 -1.43
C GLY A 102 -11.75 16.40 -0.77
N PRO A 103 -13.02 16.38 -1.22
CA PRO A 103 -14.08 17.28 -0.75
C PRO A 103 -14.23 17.35 0.77
N ALA A 104 -14.63 18.53 1.27
CA ALA A 104 -14.57 18.90 2.68
C ALA A 104 -15.56 18.17 3.60
N THR A 105 -16.63 17.55 3.08
CA THR A 105 -17.61 16.80 3.87
C THR A 105 -18.13 15.59 3.11
N LEU A 106 -18.23 14.45 3.80
CA LEU A 106 -18.76 13.21 3.23
C LEU A 106 -20.29 13.28 3.27
N SER A 107 -20.97 13.33 2.13
CA SER A 107 -22.44 13.22 2.10
C SER A 107 -22.88 11.79 2.43
N ASP A 108 -24.07 11.61 3.02
CA ASP A 108 -24.63 10.28 3.35
C ASP A 108 -24.66 9.34 2.13
N ARG A 109 -24.97 9.90 0.95
CA ARG A 109 -24.97 9.14 -0.31
C ARG A 109 -23.58 8.64 -0.69
N LEU A 110 -22.55 9.49 -0.54
CA LEU A 110 -21.16 9.10 -0.80
C LEU A 110 -20.69 8.06 0.23
N ALA A 111 -21.11 8.18 1.48
CA ALA A 111 -20.81 7.18 2.51
C ALA A 111 -21.38 5.80 2.14
N ILE A 112 -22.65 5.72 1.77
CA ILE A 112 -23.27 4.45 1.35
C ILE A 112 -22.53 3.87 0.13
N GLN A 113 -22.14 4.71 -0.83
CA GLN A 113 -21.40 4.28 -2.01
C GLN A 113 -20.02 3.70 -1.66
N TYR A 114 -19.22 4.39 -0.84
CA TYR A 114 -17.93 3.87 -0.43
C TYR A 114 -18.04 2.59 0.39
N LEU A 115 -19.10 2.46 1.20
CA LEU A 115 -19.36 1.23 1.95
C LEU A 115 -19.68 0.06 1.00
N ALA A 116 -20.57 0.29 0.04
CA ALA A 116 -20.93 -0.71 -0.96
C ALA A 116 -19.71 -1.13 -1.80
N VAL A 117 -18.91 -0.16 -2.26
CA VAL A 117 -17.67 -0.42 -3.02
C VAL A 117 -16.69 -1.23 -2.18
N SER A 118 -16.48 -0.85 -0.92
CA SER A 118 -15.60 -1.59 0.00
C SER A 118 -16.03 -3.05 0.18
N LEU A 119 -17.32 -3.28 0.42
CA LEU A 119 -17.84 -4.64 0.64
C LEU A 119 -17.70 -5.51 -0.60
N VAL A 120 -18.08 -4.97 -1.77
CA VAL A 120 -18.02 -5.71 -3.04
C VAL A 120 -16.57 -6.02 -3.42
N SER A 121 -15.68 -5.03 -3.34
CA SER A 121 -14.27 -5.22 -3.69
C SER A 121 -13.52 -6.09 -2.67
N GLY A 122 -13.87 -6.00 -1.38
CA GLY A 122 -13.33 -6.88 -0.34
C GLY A 122 -13.79 -8.32 -0.50
N LEU A 123 -15.06 -8.55 -0.86
CA LEU A 123 -15.56 -9.89 -1.16
C LEU A 123 -14.91 -10.46 -2.42
N LEU A 124 -14.72 -9.65 -3.46
CA LEU A 124 -13.98 -10.04 -4.66
C LEU A 124 -12.54 -10.43 -4.32
N ALA A 125 -11.86 -9.65 -3.48
CA ALA A 125 -10.51 -9.98 -3.02
C ALA A 125 -10.49 -11.31 -2.25
N ALA A 126 -11.40 -11.51 -1.30
CA ALA A 126 -11.49 -12.77 -0.55
C ALA A 126 -11.78 -13.97 -1.48
N TRP A 127 -12.65 -13.79 -2.47
CA TRP A 127 -13.00 -14.84 -3.42
C TRP A 127 -11.85 -15.20 -4.37
N THR A 128 -11.03 -14.22 -4.73
CA THR A 128 -9.89 -14.41 -5.64
C THR A 128 -8.59 -14.77 -4.95
N PHE A 129 -8.53 -14.67 -3.61
CA PHE A 129 -7.31 -14.86 -2.82
C PHE A 129 -6.58 -16.17 -3.10
N GLU A 130 -7.24 -17.32 -2.95
CA GLU A 130 -6.57 -18.62 -3.13
C GLU A 130 -6.01 -18.78 -4.54
N ARG A 131 -6.80 -18.41 -5.57
CA ARG A 131 -6.35 -18.46 -6.97
C ARG A 131 -5.20 -17.50 -7.24
N ALA A 132 -5.24 -16.31 -6.63
CA ALA A 132 -4.16 -15.34 -6.74
C ALA A 132 -2.86 -15.89 -6.12
N MET A 133 -2.94 -16.59 -4.97
CA MET A 133 -1.76 -17.17 -4.33
C MET A 133 -1.18 -18.32 -5.15
N THR A 134 -2.03 -19.17 -5.75
CA THR A 134 -1.60 -20.19 -6.71
C THR A 134 -0.92 -19.57 -7.94
N ALA A 135 -1.54 -18.54 -8.53
CA ALA A 135 -0.98 -17.83 -9.67
C ALA A 135 0.37 -17.17 -9.35
N LEU A 136 0.50 -16.60 -8.16
CA LEU A 136 1.73 -15.98 -7.68
C LEU A 136 2.85 -17.02 -7.50
N ALA A 137 2.55 -18.18 -6.90
CA ALA A 137 3.49 -19.28 -6.78
C ALA A 137 3.94 -19.82 -8.15
N SER A 138 3.00 -19.99 -9.09
CA SER A 138 3.30 -20.35 -10.48
C SER A 138 4.20 -19.31 -11.17
N THR A 139 3.93 -18.02 -10.96
CA THR A 139 4.76 -16.93 -11.50
C THR A 139 6.19 -16.99 -10.96
N ILE A 140 6.36 -17.28 -9.67
CA ILE A 140 7.68 -17.43 -9.05
C ILE A 140 8.43 -18.61 -9.65
N ARG A 141 7.77 -19.76 -9.81
CA ARG A 141 8.35 -20.93 -10.49
C ARG A 141 8.77 -20.58 -11.91
N LEU A 142 7.87 -19.98 -12.70
CA LEU A 142 8.16 -19.51 -14.06
C LEU A 142 9.42 -18.62 -14.10
N VAL A 143 9.52 -17.63 -13.23
CA VAL A 143 10.67 -16.70 -13.22
C VAL A 143 11.95 -17.42 -12.81
N ALA A 144 11.88 -18.41 -11.94
CA ALA A 144 13.08 -19.12 -11.49
C ALA A 144 13.55 -20.23 -12.44
N THR A 145 12.63 -21.01 -13.00
CA THR A 145 12.94 -22.15 -13.87
C THR A 145 12.95 -21.77 -15.35
N GLN A 146 12.40 -20.60 -15.70
CA GLN A 146 12.15 -20.16 -17.08
C GLN A 146 11.25 -21.14 -17.87
N ASP A 147 10.51 -22.00 -17.18
CA ASP A 147 9.58 -22.95 -17.78
C ASP A 147 8.16 -22.35 -17.87
N THR A 148 7.65 -22.26 -19.09
CA THR A 148 6.32 -21.69 -19.40
C THR A 148 5.21 -22.71 -19.47
N SER A 149 5.52 -24.01 -19.37
CA SER A 149 4.55 -25.09 -19.55
C SER A 149 3.42 -25.08 -18.50
N GLU A 150 3.69 -24.55 -17.30
CA GLU A 150 2.74 -24.49 -16.19
C GLU A 150 2.08 -23.11 -16.00
N PHE A 151 2.47 -22.09 -16.78
CA PHE A 151 1.99 -20.72 -16.58
C PHE A 151 0.72 -20.42 -17.39
N ALA A 152 -0.41 -20.28 -16.69
CA ALA A 152 -1.67 -19.87 -17.30
C ALA A 152 -1.88 -18.36 -17.18
N VAL A 153 -1.89 -17.63 -18.31
CA VAL A 153 -2.17 -16.18 -18.36
C VAL A 153 -3.52 -15.85 -17.70
N GLY A 154 -4.51 -16.75 -17.82
CA GLY A 154 -5.80 -16.61 -17.14
C GLY A 154 -5.69 -16.61 -15.61
N GLU A 155 -4.67 -17.24 -15.03
CA GLU A 155 -4.44 -17.21 -13.59
C GLU A 155 -3.82 -15.90 -13.11
N ALA A 156 -3.00 -15.25 -13.95
CA ALA A 156 -2.50 -13.91 -13.68
C ALA A 156 -3.64 -12.88 -13.52
N LEU A 157 -4.77 -13.08 -14.20
CA LEU A 157 -5.95 -12.21 -14.05
C LEU A 157 -6.58 -12.34 -12.66
N TRP A 158 -6.54 -13.52 -12.04
CA TRP A 158 -7.02 -13.70 -10.67
C TRP A 158 -6.13 -12.96 -9.67
N MET A 159 -4.81 -12.97 -9.90
CA MET A 159 -3.86 -12.20 -9.12
C MET A 159 -4.13 -10.69 -9.22
N VAL A 160 -4.35 -10.18 -10.43
CA VAL A 160 -4.71 -8.76 -10.63
C VAL A 160 -6.05 -8.45 -9.94
N GLY A 161 -7.06 -9.30 -10.10
CA GLY A 161 -8.37 -9.14 -9.46
C GLY A 161 -8.28 -9.07 -7.93
N PHE A 162 -7.42 -9.90 -7.34
CA PHE A 162 -7.15 -9.88 -5.91
C PHE A 162 -6.54 -8.55 -5.44
N PHE A 163 -5.42 -8.13 -6.04
CA PHE A 163 -4.73 -6.90 -5.61
C PHE A 163 -5.56 -5.65 -5.87
N VAL A 164 -6.26 -5.57 -7.01
CA VAL A 164 -7.17 -4.48 -7.32
C VAL A 164 -8.35 -4.46 -6.35
N GLY A 165 -8.97 -5.62 -6.09
CA GLY A 165 -10.07 -5.74 -5.13
C GLY A 165 -9.65 -5.29 -3.73
N ALA A 166 -8.51 -5.78 -3.24
CA ALA A 166 -7.98 -5.42 -1.93
C ALA A 166 -7.64 -3.92 -1.83
N GLY A 167 -7.00 -3.35 -2.86
CA GLY A 167 -6.65 -1.93 -2.90
C GLY A 167 -7.87 -1.02 -2.96
N VAL A 168 -8.87 -1.35 -3.79
CA VAL A 168 -10.13 -0.59 -3.88
C VAL A 168 -10.91 -0.68 -2.57
N ALA A 169 -10.93 -1.86 -1.92
CA ALA A 169 -11.61 -2.03 -0.64
C ALA A 169 -10.98 -1.17 0.46
N ALA A 170 -9.66 -1.21 0.55
CA ALA A 170 -8.86 -0.42 1.47
C ALA A 170 -9.07 1.09 1.25
N TYR A 171 -8.97 1.54 0.01
CA TYR A 171 -9.17 2.94 -0.38
C TYR A 171 -10.58 3.43 -0.01
N ALA A 172 -11.61 2.64 -0.32
CA ALA A 172 -12.99 3.02 -0.04
C ALA A 172 -13.27 3.12 1.48
N LEU A 173 -12.75 2.19 2.28
CA LEU A 173 -12.83 2.25 3.74
C LEU A 173 -12.13 3.48 4.31
N ASP A 174 -10.99 3.82 3.72
CA ASP A 174 -10.23 4.96 4.18
C ASP A 174 -10.97 6.28 3.96
N ARG A 175 -11.61 6.43 2.79
CA ARG A 175 -12.46 7.59 2.50
C ARG A 175 -13.67 7.69 3.42
N LEU A 176 -14.27 6.56 3.81
CA LEU A 176 -15.30 6.53 4.85
C LEU A 176 -14.78 7.04 6.19
N LEU A 177 -13.66 6.49 6.64
CA LEU A 177 -13.09 6.81 7.95
C LEU A 177 -12.72 8.30 8.04
N ILE A 178 -12.02 8.82 7.03
CA ILE A 178 -11.66 10.24 6.96
C ILE A 178 -12.90 11.12 6.91
N GLY A 179 -13.92 10.72 6.13
CA GLY A 179 -15.20 11.41 6.06
C GLY A 179 -15.88 11.54 7.42
N VAL A 180 -16.02 10.42 8.15
CA VAL A 180 -16.62 10.39 9.49
C VAL A 180 -15.85 11.26 10.50
N ILE A 181 -14.51 11.16 10.51
CA ILE A 181 -13.67 11.94 11.42
C ILE A 181 -13.83 13.44 11.16
N ARG A 182 -13.90 13.85 9.89
CA ARG A 182 -14.01 15.25 9.51
C ARG A 182 -15.39 15.82 9.83
N THR A 183 -16.46 15.05 9.62
CA THR A 183 -17.83 15.44 10.03
C THR A 183 -17.94 15.67 11.55
N ARG A 184 -17.26 14.86 12.37
CA ARG A 184 -17.24 15.06 13.84
C ARG A 184 -16.40 16.24 14.33
N ARG A 185 -15.42 16.71 13.55
CA ARG A 185 -14.56 17.85 13.91
C ARG A 185 -15.05 19.20 13.40
N GLY A 186 -15.93 19.20 12.39
CA GLY A 186 -16.53 20.41 11.80
C GLY A 186 -17.96 20.70 12.26
N GLY A 187 -18.44 20.00 13.29
CA GLY A 187 -19.73 20.22 13.96
C GLY A 187 -19.53 20.72 15.39
#